data_AF-A0A834II70-F1
#
_entry.id   AF-A0A834II70-F1
#
_cell.length_a   1.000
_cell.length_b   1.000
_cell.length_c   1.000
_cell.angle_alpha   90.00
_cell.angle_beta   90.00
_cell.angle_gamma   90.00
#
_symmetry.space_group_name_H-M   'P 1'
#
loop_
_entity.id
_entity.type
_entity.pdbx_description
1 polymer ?
#
loop_
_entity_poly.entity_id
_entity_poly.type
_entity_poly.pdbx_seq_one_letter_code
_entity_poly.pdbx_strand_id
1 'polypeptide(L)'
;MSTTTSTNLEHLAKTEEVSETDWKEWAKDNWQLLIKIGQLVICIICLGSVMEPAKRGNLAKIHLDHFAVIFTTFVGYLVIISVCLFAKIIGDKIPYRTLFTFSSIASCLFFITGVLLAVDRKRRYFHDDIFYEPRAYLLNLMVTSSVFAFFGSAVFTVEAVYIWKYREDF
;
A
#
# COMPACT_ATOMS: atom_id res chain seq x y z
N MET A 1 11.87 28.63 41.58
CA MET A 1 11.52 28.77 40.15
C MET A 1 11.61 27.40 39.46
N SER A 2 10.96 26.37 40.02
CA SER A 2 11.08 24.96 39.60
C SER A 2 9.74 24.22 39.54
N THR A 3 8.65 24.85 39.99
CA THR A 3 7.30 24.27 40.04
C THR A 3 6.54 24.39 38.71
N THR A 4 6.92 25.32 37.83
CA THR A 4 6.25 25.55 36.55
C THR A 4 6.57 24.51 35.48
N THR A 5 7.69 23.78 35.63
CA THR A 5 8.17 22.79 34.65
C THR A 5 7.52 21.43 34.83
N SER A 6 7.20 21.00 36.07
CA SER A 6 6.54 19.69 36.28
C SER A 6 5.09 19.70 35.82
N THR A 7 4.36 20.79 36.08
CA THR A 7 2.95 20.94 35.67
C THR A 7 2.77 20.98 34.15
N ASN A 8 3.76 21.48 33.40
CA ASN A 8 3.74 21.45 31.94
C ASN A 8 3.97 20.03 31.39
N LEU A 9 4.87 19.25 31.99
CA LEU A 9 5.12 17.87 31.56
C LEU A 9 3.91 16.96 31.80
N GLU A 10 3.21 17.13 32.93
CA GLU A 10 1.96 16.40 33.21
C GLU A 10 0.84 16.77 32.23
N HIS A 11 0.74 18.05 31.84
CA HIS A 11 -0.22 18.47 30.82
C HIS A 11 0.11 17.94 29.42
N LEU A 12 1.39 17.89 29.04
CA LEU A 12 1.81 17.34 27.74
C LEU A 12 1.57 15.82 27.68
N ALA A 13 1.96 15.07 28.71
CA ALA A 13 1.71 13.62 28.78
C ALA A 13 0.20 13.31 28.74
N LYS A 14 -0.62 14.10 29.44
CA LYS A 14 -2.08 13.95 29.43
C LYS A 14 -2.71 14.32 28.09
N THR A 15 -2.13 15.26 27.35
CA THR A 15 -2.62 15.64 26.01
C THR A 15 -2.23 14.58 24.97
N GLU A 16 -1.07 13.95 25.13
CA GLU A 16 -0.59 12.84 24.29
C GLU A 16 -1.43 11.57 24.51
N GLU A 17 -1.71 11.22 25.78
CA GLU A 17 -2.58 10.08 26.11
C GLU A 17 -4.03 10.28 25.66
N VAL A 18 -4.62 11.47 25.86
CA VAL A 18 -6.01 11.75 25.44
C VAL A 18 -6.15 11.74 23.92
N SER A 19 -5.17 12.31 23.21
CA SER A 19 -5.09 12.21 21.75
C SER A 19 -5.04 10.74 21.31
N GLU A 20 -4.14 9.94 21.89
CA GLU A 20 -3.99 8.53 21.51
C GLU A 20 -5.24 7.68 21.80
N THR A 21 -5.98 7.97 22.88
CA THR A 21 -7.25 7.28 23.19
C THR A 21 -8.42 7.73 22.31
N ASP A 22 -8.57 9.03 22.03
CA ASP A 22 -9.59 9.55 21.11
C ASP A 22 -9.37 9.04 19.68
N TRP A 23 -8.10 9.00 19.22
CA TRP A 23 -7.74 8.43 17.93
C TRP A 23 -8.06 6.93 17.85
N LYS A 24 -7.87 6.17 18.94
CA LYS A 24 -8.19 4.73 18.99
C LYS A 24 -9.70 4.47 18.98
N GLU A 25 -10.50 5.30 19.64
CA GLU A 25 -11.96 5.16 19.62
C GLU A 25 -12.56 5.56 18.27
N TRP A 26 -12.10 6.67 17.68
CA TRP A 26 -12.46 7.05 16.31
C TRP A 26 -11.99 6.03 15.27
N ALA A 27 -10.81 5.44 15.47
CA ALA A 27 -10.26 4.37 14.64
C ALA A 27 -11.06 3.08 14.71
N LYS A 28 -11.68 2.81 15.86
CA LYS A 28 -12.52 1.62 16.06
C LYS A 28 -13.88 1.80 15.37
N ASP A 29 -14.47 2.99 15.45
CA ASP A 29 -15.71 3.33 14.74
C ASP A 29 -15.53 3.39 13.21
N ASN A 30 -14.33 3.75 12.75
CA ASN A 30 -14.01 3.87 11.32
C ASN A 30 -12.95 2.87 10.84
N TRP A 31 -12.88 1.68 11.46
CA TRP A 31 -11.84 0.68 11.19
C TRP A 31 -11.72 0.33 9.70
N GLN A 32 -12.87 0.28 9.02
CA GLN A 32 -13.04 0.12 7.58
C GLN A 32 -12.37 1.21 6.74
N LEU A 33 -12.46 2.48 7.15
CA LEU A 33 -11.81 3.60 6.47
C LEU A 33 -10.31 3.59 6.68
N LEU A 34 -9.86 3.30 7.91
CA LEU A 34 -8.44 3.27 8.22
C LEU A 34 -7.69 2.19 7.43
N ILE A 35 -8.30 1.02 7.26
CA ILE A 35 -7.71 -0.03 6.42
C ILE A 35 -7.60 0.47 4.97
N LYS A 36 -8.63 1.09 4.40
CA LYS A 36 -8.57 1.66 3.05
C LYS A 36 -7.53 2.76 2.90
N ILE A 37 -7.38 3.64 3.89
CA ILE A 37 -6.36 4.69 3.90
C ILE A 37 -4.96 4.08 3.99
N GLY A 38 -4.75 3.08 4.86
CA GLY A 38 -3.48 2.37 4.97
C GLY A 38 -3.09 1.69 3.66
N GLN A 39 -4.05 1.06 2.98
CA GLN A 39 -3.85 0.48 1.65
C GLN A 39 -3.50 1.53 0.59
N LEU A 40 -4.17 2.67 0.61
CA LEU A 40 -3.88 3.78 -0.29
C LEU A 40 -2.42 4.24 -0.13
N VAL A 41 -1.96 4.43 1.10
CA VAL A 41 -0.59 4.86 1.41
C VAL A 41 0.43 3.84 0.91
N ILE A 42 0.22 2.55 1.19
CA ILE A 42 1.09 1.47 0.70
C ILE A 42 1.12 1.46 -0.84
N CYS A 43 -0.04 1.63 -1.49
CA CYS A 43 -0.15 1.64 -2.94
C CYS A 43 0.59 2.83 -3.57
N ILE A 44 0.53 4.01 -2.96
CA ILE A 44 1.28 5.21 -3.40
C ILE A 44 2.79 5.00 -3.24
N ILE A 45 3.24 4.44 -2.11
CA ILE A 45 4.66 4.13 -1.88
C ILE A 45 5.17 3.11 -2.91
N CYS A 46 4.39 2.06 -3.17
CA CYS A 46 4.69 1.08 -4.21
C CYS A 46 4.81 1.73 -5.59
N LEU A 47 3.83 2.56 -5.97
CA LEU A 47 3.81 3.24 -7.26
C LEU A 47 5.01 4.20 -7.40
N GLY A 48 5.29 5.01 -6.39
CA GLY A 48 6.45 5.91 -6.37
C GLY A 48 7.77 5.16 -6.53
N SER A 49 7.89 4.01 -5.85
CA SER A 49 9.07 3.15 -5.93
C SER A 49 9.26 2.50 -7.30
N VAL A 50 8.18 2.27 -8.06
CA VAL A 50 8.21 1.68 -9.42
C VAL A 50 8.40 2.74 -10.51
N MET A 51 7.93 3.97 -10.28
CA MET A 51 8.04 5.07 -11.25
C MET A 51 9.49 5.52 -11.47
N GLU A 52 10.33 5.50 -10.44
CA GLU A 52 11.77 5.79 -10.58
C GLU A 52 12.51 4.82 -11.51
N PRO A 53 12.41 3.49 -11.35
CA PRO A 53 13.03 2.54 -12.26
C PRO A 53 12.41 2.56 -13.66
N ALA A 54 11.12 2.86 -13.79
CA ALA A 54 10.46 3.05 -15.08
C ALA A 54 11.06 4.21 -15.89
N LYS A 55 11.22 5.38 -15.24
CA LYS A 55 11.67 6.62 -15.88
C LYS A 55 13.17 6.65 -16.15
N ARG A 56 14.00 6.12 -15.22
CA ARG A 56 15.47 6.20 -15.32
C ARG A 56 16.14 4.96 -15.88
N GLY A 57 15.46 3.81 -15.88
CA GLY A 57 16.05 2.51 -16.24
C GLY A 57 15.81 2.05 -17.67
N ASN A 58 15.13 2.83 -18.53
CA ASN A 58 14.63 2.36 -19.86
C ASN A 58 13.82 1.05 -19.79
N LEU A 59 13.34 0.74 -18.60
CA LEU A 59 12.63 -0.46 -18.22
C LEU A 59 11.33 -0.61 -18.99
N ALA A 60 10.63 0.51 -19.13
CA ALA A 60 9.43 0.64 -19.92
C ALA A 60 9.67 0.43 -21.42
N LYS A 61 10.91 0.41 -21.93
CA LYS A 61 11.19 0.22 -23.37
C LYS A 61 11.55 -1.22 -23.74
N ILE A 62 12.11 -1.99 -22.81
CA ILE A 62 12.66 -3.33 -23.09
C ILE A 62 11.66 -4.43 -22.73
N HIS A 63 10.88 -4.26 -21.65
CA HIS A 63 9.87 -5.23 -21.20
C HIS A 63 8.53 -4.53 -20.89
N LEU A 64 7.96 -3.91 -21.93
CA LEU A 64 6.64 -3.26 -21.89
C LEU A 64 5.57 -4.18 -21.30
N ASP A 65 5.57 -5.46 -21.66
CA ASP A 65 4.50 -6.38 -21.27
C ASP A 65 4.46 -6.64 -19.76
N HIS A 66 5.61 -6.88 -19.13
CA HIS A 66 5.66 -7.12 -17.67
C HIS A 66 5.42 -5.82 -16.91
N PHE A 67 6.01 -4.72 -17.38
CA PHE A 67 5.84 -3.41 -16.77
C PHE A 67 4.39 -2.91 -16.85
N ALA A 68 3.70 -3.16 -17.95
CA ALA A 68 2.29 -2.82 -18.12
C ALA A 68 1.39 -3.52 -17.11
N VAL A 69 1.63 -4.80 -16.83
CA VAL A 69 0.88 -5.58 -15.82
C VAL A 69 1.11 -5.04 -14.40
N ILE A 70 2.35 -4.66 -14.07
CA ILE A 70 2.70 -4.07 -12.78
C ILE A 70 2.02 -2.70 -12.61
N PHE A 71 2.13 -1.85 -13.63
CA PHE A 71 1.58 -0.49 -13.61
C PHE A 71 0.05 -0.50 -13.56
N THR A 72 -0.61 -1.34 -14.38
CA THR A 72 -2.07 -1.46 -14.36
C THR A 72 -2.59 -1.99 -13.03
N THR A 73 -1.85 -2.88 -12.36
CA THR A 73 -2.22 -3.37 -11.02
C THR A 73 -2.24 -2.23 -10.00
N PHE A 74 -1.15 -1.45 -9.91
CA PHE A 74 -1.08 -0.36 -8.93
C PHE A 74 -2.06 0.77 -9.23
N VAL A 75 -2.12 1.22 -10.48
CA VAL A 75 -3.02 2.33 -10.88
C VAL A 75 -4.48 1.89 -10.81
N GLY A 76 -4.80 0.68 -11.29
CA GLY A 76 -6.14 0.13 -11.24
C GLY A 76 -6.64 0.00 -9.80
N TYR A 77 -5.78 -0.47 -8.88
CA TYR A 77 -6.16 -0.57 -7.49
C TYR A 77 -6.33 0.80 -6.80
N LEU A 78 -5.47 1.78 -7.11
CA LEU A 78 -5.64 3.17 -6.67
C LEU A 78 -7.01 3.74 -7.06
N VAL A 79 -7.45 3.48 -8.29
CA VAL A 79 -8.77 3.89 -8.77
C VAL A 79 -9.87 3.17 -7.98
N ILE A 80 -9.77 1.86 -7.77
CA ILE A 80 -10.77 1.11 -6.99
C ILE A 80 -10.89 1.64 -5.56
N ILE A 81 -9.78 1.91 -4.88
CA ILE A 81 -9.81 2.51 -3.53
C ILE A 81 -10.48 3.88 -3.56
N SER A 82 -10.13 4.73 -4.52
CA SER A 82 -10.72 6.07 -4.64
C SER A 82 -12.23 6.01 -4.84
N VAL A 83 -12.73 5.11 -5.69
CA VAL A 83 -14.17 4.91 -5.91
C VAL A 83 -14.85 4.46 -4.61
N CYS A 84 -14.24 3.55 -3.85
CA CYS A 84 -14.77 3.14 -2.56
C CYS A 84 -14.84 4.29 -1.55
N LEU A 85 -13.81 5.15 -1.52
CA LEU A 85 -13.78 6.35 -0.67
C LEU A 85 -14.88 7.34 -1.06
N PHE A 86 -15.06 7.59 -2.36
CA PHE A 86 -16.10 8.48 -2.87
C PHE A 86 -17.51 7.95 -2.58
N ALA A 87 -17.75 6.65 -2.74
CA ALA A 87 -19.03 6.03 -2.42
C ALA A 87 -19.41 6.26 -0.94
N LYS A 88 -18.43 6.14 -0.03
CA LYS A 88 -18.66 6.42 1.39
C LYS A 88 -18.97 7.89 1.67
N ILE A 89 -18.33 8.83 0.95
CA ILE A 89 -18.63 10.27 1.08
C ILE A 89 -20.06 10.58 0.60
N ILE A 90 -20.54 9.86 -0.43
CA ILE A 90 -21.90 9.99 -0.96
C ILE A 90 -22.94 9.33 -0.02
N GLY A 91 -22.49 8.52 0.94
CA GLY A 91 -23.35 7.75 1.84
C GLY A 91 -23.98 6.52 1.15
N ASP A 92 -23.43 6.10 0.01
CA ASP A 92 -23.87 4.90 -0.68
C ASP A 92 -23.28 3.67 0.01
N LYS A 93 -24.11 2.67 0.28
CA LYS A 93 -23.71 1.45 0.99
C LYS A 93 -23.19 0.44 -0.01
N ILE A 94 -21.89 0.12 0.08
CA ILE A 94 -21.30 -0.89 -0.79
C ILE A 94 -21.53 -2.26 -0.15
N PRO A 95 -22.17 -3.21 -0.86
CA PRO A 95 -22.40 -4.54 -0.32
C PRO A 95 -21.07 -5.24 -0.03
N TYR A 96 -20.99 -5.93 1.11
CA TYR A 96 -19.78 -6.63 1.58
C TYR A 96 -19.18 -7.58 0.53
N ARG A 97 -20.02 -8.17 -0.34
CA ARG A 97 -19.59 -9.09 -1.41
C ARG A 97 -18.67 -8.41 -2.42
N THR A 98 -18.96 -7.15 -2.77
CA THR A 98 -18.18 -6.39 -3.74
C THR A 98 -16.82 -5.99 -3.17
N LEU A 99 -16.78 -5.62 -1.89
CA LEU A 99 -15.52 -5.30 -1.23
C LEU A 99 -14.65 -6.54 -1.04
N PHE A 100 -15.25 -7.67 -0.70
CA PHE A 100 -14.54 -8.94 -0.59
C PHE A 100 -13.91 -9.36 -1.93
N THR A 101 -14.67 -9.28 -3.04
CA THR A 101 -14.13 -9.64 -4.36
C THR A 101 -13.01 -8.70 -4.79
N PHE A 102 -13.16 -7.39 -4.58
CA PHE A 102 -12.09 -6.44 -4.89
C PHE A 102 -10.83 -6.66 -4.05
N SER A 103 -10.98 -6.92 -2.75
CA SER A 103 -9.84 -7.19 -1.87
C SER A 103 -9.15 -8.51 -2.22
N SER A 104 -9.93 -9.56 -2.54
CA SER A 104 -9.39 -10.85 -2.99
C SER A 104 -8.63 -10.73 -4.32
N ILE A 105 -9.18 -10.02 -5.30
CA ILE A 105 -8.51 -9.80 -6.60
C ILE A 105 -7.23 -8.97 -6.40
N ALA A 106 -7.31 -7.92 -5.57
CA ALA A 106 -6.15 -7.09 -5.25
C ALA A 106 -5.02 -7.89 -4.60
N SER A 107 -5.34 -8.77 -3.64
CA SER A 107 -4.34 -9.64 -3.02
C SER A 107 -3.61 -10.51 -4.06
N CYS A 108 -4.36 -11.15 -4.96
CA CYS A 108 -3.80 -11.95 -6.04
C CYS A 108 -2.91 -11.12 -6.99
N LEU A 109 -3.38 -9.94 -7.40
CA LEU A 109 -2.63 -9.07 -8.31
C LEU A 109 -1.35 -8.52 -7.68
N PHE A 110 -1.39 -8.13 -6.41
CA PHE A 110 -0.20 -7.69 -5.67
C PHE A 110 0.80 -8.82 -5.47
N PHE A 111 0.32 -10.04 -5.23
CA PHE A 111 1.18 -11.22 -5.14
C PHE A 111 1.86 -11.52 -6.49
N ILE A 112 1.09 -11.55 -7.59
CA ILE A 112 1.63 -11.73 -8.95
C ILE A 112 2.65 -10.64 -9.26
N THR A 113 2.34 -9.39 -8.92
CA THR A 113 3.24 -8.24 -9.12
C THR A 113 4.54 -8.39 -8.33
N GLY A 114 4.48 -8.83 -7.07
CA GLY A 114 5.65 -9.10 -6.24
C GLY A 114 6.54 -10.20 -6.82
N VAL A 115 5.95 -11.29 -7.30
CA VAL A 115 6.65 -12.38 -7.99
C VAL A 115 7.25 -11.91 -9.31
N LEU A 116 6.50 -11.14 -10.10
CA LEU A 116 6.96 -10.63 -11.39
C LEU A 116 8.17 -9.72 -11.21
N LEU A 117 8.14 -8.82 -10.22
CA LEU A 117 9.29 -8.00 -9.85
C LEU A 117 10.53 -8.83 -9.44
N ALA A 118 10.31 -9.92 -8.68
CA ALA A 118 11.39 -10.80 -8.25
C ALA A 118 12.01 -11.59 -9.41
N VAL A 119 11.18 -12.03 -10.37
CA VAL A 119 11.65 -12.69 -11.60
C VAL A 119 12.39 -11.70 -12.49
N ASP A 120 11.87 -10.48 -12.64
CA ASP A 120 12.50 -9.41 -13.40
C ASP A 120 13.88 -9.05 -12.87
N ARG A 121 14.03 -9.02 -11.53
CA ARG A 121 15.33 -8.88 -10.87
C ARG A 121 16.29 -10.00 -11.29
N LYS A 122 15.84 -11.25 -11.21
CA LYS A 122 16.69 -12.42 -11.54
C LYS A 122 17.10 -12.37 -13.02
N ARG A 123 16.14 -12.16 -13.92
CA ARG A 123 16.39 -12.15 -15.37
C ARG A 123 17.39 -11.06 -15.76
N ARG A 124 17.27 -9.86 -15.20
CA ARG A 124 18.23 -8.76 -15.47
C ARG A 124 19.58 -8.90 -14.78
N TYR A 125 19.68 -9.66 -13.69
CA TYR A 125 20.96 -9.97 -13.07
C TYR A 125 21.79 -10.99 -13.89
N PHE A 126 21.13 -11.89 -14.62
CA PHE A 126 21.81 -12.97 -15.38
C PHE A 126 22.01 -12.68 -16.87
N HIS A 127 21.26 -11.77 -17.48
CA HIS A 127 21.33 -11.53 -18.93
C HIS A 127 22.17 -10.32 -19.36
N ASP A 128 22.54 -9.44 -18.43
CA ASP A 128 23.25 -8.21 -18.71
C ASP A 128 24.62 -8.17 -18.00
N ASP A 129 25.54 -9.05 -18.42
CA ASP A 129 26.99 -8.86 -18.18
C ASP A 129 27.55 -7.60 -18.91
N ILE A 130 26.69 -6.78 -19.53
CA ILE A 130 27.06 -5.62 -20.35
C ILE A 130 26.83 -4.28 -19.62
N PHE A 131 26.07 -4.22 -18.51
CA PHE A 131 25.89 -2.97 -17.76
C PHE A 131 26.96 -2.79 -16.67
N TYR A 132 28.16 -2.41 -17.11
CA TYR A 132 29.34 -2.07 -16.28
C TYR A 132 29.22 -0.72 -15.52
N GLU A 133 28.02 -0.30 -15.12
CA GLU A 133 27.85 0.79 -14.14
C GLU A 133 26.78 0.41 -13.11
N PRO A 134 27.16 0.21 -11.83
CA PRO A 134 26.26 -0.31 -10.82
C PRO A 134 25.30 0.79 -10.39
N ARG A 135 24.15 0.92 -11.05
CA ARG A 135 23.00 1.60 -10.42
C ARG A 135 22.38 0.69 -9.37
N ALA A 136 23.17 0.33 -8.35
CA ALA A 136 22.73 -0.41 -7.18
C ALA A 136 21.49 0.23 -6.54
N TYR A 137 21.36 1.55 -6.67
CA TYR A 137 20.16 2.31 -6.30
C TYR A 137 18.87 1.83 -6.99
N LEU A 138 18.89 1.58 -8.31
CA LEU A 138 17.72 1.06 -9.05
C LEU A 138 17.38 -0.38 -8.64
N LEU A 139 18.40 -1.19 -8.36
CA LEU A 139 18.22 -2.56 -7.90
C LEU A 139 17.58 -2.59 -6.50
N ASN A 140 18.07 -1.73 -5.59
CA ASN A 140 17.53 -1.58 -4.25
C ASN A 140 16.09 -1.07 -4.27
N LEU A 141 15.74 -0.13 -5.15
CA LEU A 141 14.36 0.32 -5.33
C LEU A 141 13.43 -0.80 -5.81
N MET A 142 13.86 -1.63 -6.76
CA MET A 142 13.07 -2.79 -7.20
C MET A 142 12.88 -3.81 -6.07
N VAL A 143 13.92 -4.09 -5.28
CA VAL A 143 13.80 -4.99 -4.11
C VAL A 143 12.83 -4.42 -3.08
N THR A 144 12.98 -3.13 -2.74
CA THR A 144 12.10 -2.43 -1.81
C THR A 144 10.66 -2.47 -2.28
N SER A 145 10.40 -2.19 -3.56
CA SER A 145 9.06 -2.28 -4.15
C SER A 145 8.48 -3.70 -4.11
N SER A 146 9.29 -4.73 -4.38
CA SER A 146 8.84 -6.13 -4.30
C SER A 146 8.42 -6.50 -2.88
N VAL A 147 9.21 -6.09 -1.87
CA VAL A 147 8.87 -6.30 -0.46
C VAL A 147 7.56 -5.58 -0.09
N PHE A 148 7.41 -4.31 -0.49
CA PHE A 148 6.17 -3.56 -0.26
C PHE A 148 4.97 -4.17 -0.99
N ALA A 149 5.14 -4.78 -2.17
CA ALA A 149 4.07 -5.49 -2.86
C ALA A 149 3.60 -6.74 -2.09
N PHE A 150 4.53 -7.50 -1.50
CA PHE A 150 4.18 -8.61 -0.61
C PHE A 150 3.47 -8.14 0.66
N PHE A 151 3.93 -7.04 1.27
CA PHE A 151 3.20 -6.41 2.38
C PHE A 151 1.80 -5.98 1.96
N GLY A 152 1.64 -5.37 0.78
CA GLY A 152 0.34 -5.01 0.22
C GLY A 152 -0.57 -6.24 0.07
N SER A 153 -0.07 -7.33 -0.49
CA SER A 153 -0.82 -8.60 -0.60
C SER A 153 -1.26 -9.14 0.76
N ALA A 154 -0.40 -9.09 1.78
CA ALA A 154 -0.77 -9.48 3.14
C ALA A 154 -1.87 -8.58 3.72
N VAL A 155 -1.76 -7.26 3.54
CA VAL A 155 -2.77 -6.30 4.00
C VAL A 155 -4.12 -6.51 3.31
N PHE A 156 -4.16 -6.78 2.01
CA PHE A 156 -5.41 -7.13 1.30
C PHE A 156 -5.99 -8.45 1.78
N THR A 157 -5.14 -9.44 2.03
CA THR A 157 -5.61 -10.73 2.57
C THR A 157 -6.23 -10.56 3.94
N VAL A 158 -5.61 -9.76 4.81
CA VAL A 158 -6.14 -9.41 6.13
C VAL A 158 -7.47 -8.68 5.98
N GLU A 159 -7.57 -7.66 5.12
CA GLU A 159 -8.84 -6.96 4.84
C GLU A 159 -9.93 -7.94 4.37
N ALA A 160 -9.63 -8.83 3.43
CA ALA A 160 -10.60 -9.82 2.94
C ALA A 160 -11.12 -10.72 4.07
N VAL A 161 -10.24 -11.16 4.98
CA VAL A 161 -10.62 -11.95 6.17
C VAL A 161 -11.49 -11.12 7.13
N TYR A 162 -11.13 -9.86 7.34
CA TYR A 162 -11.92 -8.95 8.17
C TYR A 162 -13.31 -8.69 7.59
N ILE A 163 -13.43 -8.41 6.29
CA ILE A 163 -14.73 -8.26 5.60
C ILE A 163 -15.56 -9.52 5.76
N TRP A 164 -14.95 -10.69 5.56
CA TRP A 164 -15.62 -11.99 5.73
C TRP A 164 -16.13 -12.21 7.16
N LYS A 165 -15.35 -11.80 8.16
CA LYS A 165 -15.65 -11.99 9.57
C LYS A 165 -16.73 -11.03 10.09
N TYR A 166 -16.66 -9.76 9.72
CA TYR A 166 -17.59 -8.75 10.23
C TYR A 166 -18.93 -8.77 9.47
N ARG A 167 -18.97 -9.17 8.19
CA ARG A 167 -20.19 -9.17 7.35
C ARG A 167 -21.02 -7.87 7.43
N GLU A 168 -20.42 -6.77 7.86
CA GLU A 168 -21.04 -5.46 7.93
C GLU A 168 -20.93 -4.79 6.56
N ASP A 169 -22.04 -4.26 6.08
CA ASP A 169 -22.07 -3.43 4.87
C ASP A 169 -21.29 -2.13 5.11
N PHE A 170 -20.56 -1.69 4.09
CA PHE A 170 -19.60 -0.57 4.16
C PHE A 170 -20.23 0.75 3.70
#